data_AF-A0A940R9C2-F1
#
_entry.id   AF-A0A940R9C2-F1
#
_cell.length_a   1.000
_cell.length_b   1.000
_cell.length_c   1.000
_cell.angle_alpha   90.00
_cell.angle_beta   90.00
_cell.angle_gamma   90.00
#
_symmetry.space_group_name_H-M   'P 1'
#
loop_
_entity.id
_entity.type
_entity.pdbx_description
1 polymer ?
#
loop_
_entity_poly.entity_id
_entity_poly.type
_entity_poly.pdbx_seq_one_letter_code
_entity_poly.pdbx_strand_id
1 'polypeptide(L)'
;VMDYVSGIDDVMMSARIKYAPLSYDKMAMTWAYSDDNSALDESVSKYCTDDDIALANSQGMSVYGCERFDAGNNPLLRKYRDAQDEKENLVRVLFASIIGRMYPGDQPEKINDIDTVLKDTVKWGRAALDPLSFVGDALFESYQVTKGGLATIRTQNLASLKNTKTGKILDSKQGRDAELSETVKANLAEAGGYAAMLNGLLRKSDGYIDTNWFDRQIVELVQSGVIVSGKTLSGREYSLTKEQQDKIVGFFEAIAVLNKKVLFEDIQGMMPKLNEETANAAGQVVVMSAIMPAGLLTSEEASSLAALSLDMLTANEGKEEVQIGNETYPLNVRFLEADERISMMKILSSKGLSFAQQVNKAAVRVKIADGINVILAKVDPAMSLEKFSDADLGKLADALLKAGAIDAKAAAWLGSEISVLQALDKLN
;
A
#
# COMPACT_ATOMS: atom_id res chain seq x y z
N VAL A 1 -32.14 -17.19 0.69
CA VAL A 1 -32.37 -15.84 1.24
C VAL A 1 -32.69 -15.99 2.73
N MET A 2 -31.67 -15.97 3.61
CA MET A 2 -31.70 -15.92 5.10
C MET A 2 -30.26 -15.57 5.56
N ASP A 3 -29.91 -14.96 6.69
CA ASP A 3 -30.58 -14.37 7.86
C ASP A 3 -29.87 -13.04 8.10
N TYR A 4 -30.59 -11.91 8.19
CA TYR A 4 -29.98 -10.64 8.57
C TYR A 4 -30.21 -10.38 10.05
N VAL A 5 -29.11 -10.23 10.79
CA VAL A 5 -29.10 -9.75 12.18
C VAL A 5 -29.49 -8.28 12.16
N SER A 6 -30.71 -7.98 12.61
CA SER A 6 -31.30 -6.68 12.99
C SER A 6 -30.85 -5.43 12.22
N GLY A 7 -31.78 -4.85 11.45
CA GLY A 7 -31.60 -3.63 10.64
C GLY A 7 -32.35 -3.64 9.30
N ILE A 8 -33.22 -4.63 9.09
CA ILE A 8 -33.89 -5.00 7.82
C ILE A 8 -35.00 -4.03 7.39
N ASP A 9 -35.47 -3.20 8.31
CA ASP A 9 -36.74 -2.47 8.13
C ASP A 9 -36.67 -1.44 7.00
N ASP A 10 -35.46 -0.93 6.68
CA ASP A 10 -35.21 -0.02 5.54
C ASP A 10 -34.97 -0.74 4.20
N VAL A 11 -34.67 -2.05 4.21
CA VAL A 11 -34.42 -2.86 3.00
C VAL A 11 -35.72 -3.52 2.48
N MET A 12 -36.76 -3.56 3.30
CA MET A 12 -38.03 -4.27 3.12
C MET A 12 -39.09 -3.56 2.23
N MET A 13 -38.71 -2.68 1.31
CA MET A 13 -39.59 -2.36 0.18
C MET A 13 -39.27 -3.31 -0.98
N SER A 14 -39.97 -4.45 -0.98
CA SER A 14 -39.83 -5.61 -1.90
C SER A 14 -39.75 -5.28 -3.41
N ALA A 15 -40.24 -4.12 -3.85
CA ALA A 15 -40.04 -3.66 -5.23
C ALA A 15 -38.58 -3.30 -5.56
N ARG A 16 -37.76 -2.86 -4.59
CA ARG A 16 -36.35 -2.49 -4.82
C ARG A 16 -35.42 -3.69 -4.96
N ILE A 17 -35.72 -4.84 -4.34
CA ILE A 17 -34.85 -6.04 -4.42
C ILE A 17 -34.76 -6.55 -5.87
N LYS A 18 -35.81 -6.36 -6.69
CA LYS A 18 -35.79 -6.69 -8.11
C LYS A 18 -34.89 -5.79 -8.97
N TYR A 19 -34.76 -4.52 -8.61
CA TYR A 19 -34.07 -3.51 -9.42
C TYR A 19 -32.74 -3.03 -8.82
N ALA A 20 -32.45 -3.37 -7.56
CA ALA A 20 -31.21 -3.08 -6.85
C ALA A 20 -30.91 -4.20 -5.83
N PRO A 21 -30.78 -5.47 -6.28
CA PRO A 21 -30.38 -6.55 -5.40
C PRO A 21 -29.01 -6.26 -4.78
N LEU A 22 -28.90 -6.46 -3.46
CA LEU A 22 -27.59 -6.55 -2.82
C LEU A 22 -26.79 -7.66 -3.50
N SER A 23 -25.48 -7.54 -3.56
CA SER A 23 -24.70 -8.42 -4.43
C SER A 23 -24.77 -9.91 -4.09
N TYR A 24 -25.14 -10.26 -2.85
CA TYR A 24 -25.47 -11.63 -2.42
C TYR A 24 -26.74 -12.18 -3.09
N ASP A 25 -27.76 -11.34 -3.28
CA ASP A 25 -29.03 -11.74 -3.87
C ASP A 25 -28.97 -11.78 -5.40
N LYS A 26 -27.96 -11.18 -6.05
CA LYS A 26 -27.87 -11.12 -7.52
C LYS A 26 -27.85 -12.50 -8.18
N MET A 27 -27.13 -13.48 -7.64
CA MET A 27 -27.13 -14.86 -8.19
C MET A 27 -28.49 -15.53 -8.00
N ALA A 28 -29.01 -15.52 -6.77
CA ALA A 28 -30.30 -16.12 -6.45
C ALA A 28 -31.44 -15.47 -7.23
N MET A 29 -31.39 -14.15 -7.46
CA MET A 29 -32.30 -13.40 -8.32
C MET A 29 -32.11 -13.76 -9.79
N THR A 30 -30.88 -13.84 -10.28
CA THR A 30 -30.60 -14.26 -11.67
C THR A 30 -31.18 -15.65 -11.91
N TRP A 31 -30.99 -16.58 -10.98
CA TRP A 31 -31.53 -17.94 -11.06
C TRP A 31 -33.06 -17.99 -10.92
N ALA A 32 -33.62 -17.28 -9.94
CA ALA A 32 -35.06 -17.28 -9.68
C ALA A 32 -35.88 -16.61 -10.78
N TYR A 33 -35.26 -15.72 -11.57
CA TYR A 33 -35.91 -14.95 -12.64
C TYR A 33 -35.31 -15.19 -14.03
N SER A 34 -34.46 -16.20 -14.23
CA SER A 34 -33.96 -16.54 -15.56
C SER A 34 -35.00 -17.33 -16.33
N ASP A 35 -35.33 -16.85 -17.53
CA ASP A 35 -36.10 -17.61 -18.52
C ASP A 35 -35.22 -18.62 -19.30
N ASP A 36 -33.90 -18.54 -19.12
CA ASP A 36 -32.91 -19.41 -19.76
C ASP A 36 -32.27 -20.35 -18.71
N ASN A 37 -32.47 -21.67 -18.90
CA ASN A 37 -31.90 -22.71 -18.05
C ASN A 37 -30.35 -22.73 -18.08
N SER A 38 -29.72 -22.14 -19.09
CA SER A 38 -28.25 -22.02 -19.14
C SER A 38 -27.70 -21.09 -18.03
N ALA A 39 -28.51 -20.17 -17.51
CA ALA A 39 -28.14 -19.33 -16.37
C ALA A 39 -28.11 -20.11 -15.04
N LEU A 40 -28.75 -21.27 -14.98
CA LEU A 40 -28.76 -22.20 -13.84
C LEU A 40 -27.61 -23.21 -13.90
N ASP A 41 -26.83 -23.22 -14.99
CA ASP A 41 -25.67 -24.12 -15.10
C ASP A 41 -24.53 -23.59 -14.23
N GLU A 42 -24.34 -24.25 -13.09
CA GLU A 42 -23.31 -23.93 -12.10
C GLU A 42 -21.90 -24.00 -12.66
N SER A 43 -21.68 -24.77 -13.74
CA SER A 43 -20.37 -24.96 -14.38
C SER A 43 -19.93 -23.77 -15.25
N VAL A 44 -20.89 -22.94 -15.70
CA VAL A 44 -20.67 -21.69 -16.46
C VAL A 44 -21.07 -20.44 -15.67
N SER A 45 -21.58 -20.61 -14.45
CA SER A 45 -21.92 -19.50 -13.56
C SER A 45 -20.71 -18.58 -13.34
N LYS A 46 -20.93 -17.27 -13.40
CA LYS A 46 -19.93 -16.25 -13.00
C LYS A 46 -19.85 -16.09 -11.49
N TYR A 47 -20.73 -16.76 -10.75
CA TYR A 47 -20.78 -16.71 -9.30
C TYR A 47 -20.09 -17.93 -8.70
N CYS A 48 -19.45 -17.67 -7.58
CA CYS A 48 -18.74 -18.66 -6.80
C CYS A 48 -19.63 -19.19 -5.69
N THR A 49 -19.71 -20.51 -5.55
CA THR A 49 -20.49 -21.19 -4.51
C THR A 49 -19.64 -21.48 -3.27
N ASP A 50 -20.27 -21.86 -2.16
CA ASP A 50 -19.54 -22.33 -0.98
C ASP A 50 -18.71 -23.60 -1.28
N ASP A 51 -19.16 -24.44 -2.22
CA ASP A 51 -18.42 -25.63 -2.68
C ASP A 51 -17.18 -25.24 -3.49
N ASP A 52 -17.28 -24.22 -4.36
CA ASP A 52 -16.13 -23.66 -5.08
C ASP A 52 -15.07 -23.14 -4.09
N ILE A 53 -15.51 -22.41 -3.06
CA ILE A 53 -14.65 -21.88 -1.99
C ILE A 53 -14.02 -23.02 -1.20
N ALA A 54 -14.81 -24.03 -0.80
CA ALA A 54 -14.32 -25.17 -0.04
C ALA A 54 -13.30 -25.99 -0.85
N LEU A 55 -13.53 -26.18 -2.14
CA LEU A 55 -12.62 -26.89 -3.03
C LEU A 55 -11.29 -26.14 -3.17
N ALA A 56 -11.31 -24.81 -3.38
CA ALA A 56 -10.08 -24.01 -3.43
C ALA A 56 -9.33 -24.02 -2.10
N ASN A 57 -10.05 -23.82 -0.99
CA ASN A 57 -9.47 -23.85 0.35
C ASN A 57 -8.83 -25.21 0.67
N SER A 58 -9.41 -26.32 0.21
CA SER A 58 -8.84 -27.67 0.39
C SER A 58 -7.43 -27.81 -0.24
N GLN A 59 -7.11 -26.98 -1.24
CA GLN A 59 -5.80 -26.95 -1.91
C GLN A 59 -4.88 -25.83 -1.40
N GLY A 60 -5.32 -25.08 -0.39
CA GLY A 60 -4.63 -23.90 0.14
C GLY A 60 -4.72 -22.68 -0.78
N MET A 61 -5.78 -22.58 -1.59
CA MET A 61 -5.98 -21.50 -2.56
C MET A 61 -7.28 -20.75 -2.29
N SER A 62 -7.36 -19.52 -2.76
CA SER A 62 -8.55 -18.69 -2.82
C SER A 62 -9.01 -18.53 -4.27
N VAL A 63 -10.30 -18.34 -4.48
CA VAL A 63 -10.84 -18.10 -5.83
C VAL A 63 -10.78 -16.61 -6.13
N TYR A 64 -10.09 -16.22 -7.19
CA TYR A 64 -9.98 -14.83 -7.61
C TYR A 64 -11.34 -14.29 -8.09
N GLY A 65 -11.75 -13.14 -7.56
CA GLY A 65 -13.08 -12.57 -7.84
C GLY A 65 -14.23 -13.20 -7.04
N CYS A 66 -13.94 -14.14 -6.14
CA CYS A 66 -14.92 -14.80 -5.27
C CYS A 66 -14.93 -14.21 -3.85
N GLU A 67 -14.64 -12.92 -3.69
CA GLU A 67 -14.62 -12.26 -2.38
C GLU A 67 -16.06 -12.06 -1.86
N ARG A 68 -16.75 -13.16 -1.56
CA ARG A 68 -18.12 -13.39 -1.05
C ARG A 68 -19.29 -12.57 -1.64
N PHE A 69 -19.08 -11.53 -2.45
CA PHE A 69 -20.09 -10.50 -2.68
C PHE A 69 -20.01 -9.71 -3.98
N ASP A 70 -19.35 -10.13 -5.07
CA ASP A 70 -19.53 -9.45 -6.37
C ASP A 70 -18.89 -10.24 -7.51
N ALA A 71 -19.69 -10.98 -8.29
CA ALA A 71 -19.24 -11.57 -9.56
C ALA A 71 -18.97 -10.53 -10.67
N GLY A 72 -18.80 -9.25 -10.31
CA GLY A 72 -18.70 -8.13 -11.24
C GLY A 72 -17.96 -6.91 -10.72
N ASN A 73 -17.23 -7.02 -9.59
CA ASN A 73 -16.30 -5.98 -9.18
C ASN A 73 -14.88 -6.51 -9.31
N ASN A 74 -14.06 -5.71 -9.98
CA ASN A 74 -12.61 -5.88 -10.06
C ASN A 74 -12.00 -5.84 -8.65
N PRO A 75 -11.46 -6.98 -8.13
CA PRO A 75 -10.91 -7.04 -6.78
C PRO A 75 -9.73 -6.09 -6.58
N LEU A 76 -8.88 -5.92 -7.59
CA LEU A 76 -7.73 -5.01 -7.51
C LEU A 76 -8.19 -3.57 -7.31
N LEU A 77 -9.14 -3.12 -8.14
CA LEU A 77 -9.71 -1.78 -8.06
C LEU A 77 -10.40 -1.55 -6.72
N ARG A 78 -11.16 -2.54 -6.23
CA ARG A 78 -11.82 -2.44 -4.92
C ARG A 78 -10.81 -2.30 -3.79
N LYS A 79 -9.82 -3.20 -3.69
CA LYS A 79 -8.81 -3.17 -2.62
C LYS A 79 -7.99 -1.88 -2.64
N TYR A 80 -7.68 -1.38 -3.83
CA TYR A 80 -7.04 -0.07 -4.00
C TYR A 80 -7.93 1.10 -3.56
N ARG A 81 -9.21 1.12 -3.94
CA ARG A 81 -10.15 2.16 -3.52
C ARG A 81 -10.41 2.12 -2.02
N ASP A 82 -10.57 0.95 -1.43
CA ASP A 82 -10.72 0.79 0.01
C ASP A 82 -9.50 1.40 0.75
N ALA A 83 -8.29 1.15 0.26
CA ALA A 83 -7.06 1.73 0.81
C ALA A 83 -6.95 3.25 0.55
N GLN A 84 -7.40 3.73 -0.61
CA GLN A 84 -7.45 5.16 -0.92
C GLN A 84 -8.46 5.89 -0.02
N ASP A 85 -9.66 5.32 0.16
CA ASP A 85 -10.70 5.86 1.03
C ASP A 85 -10.24 5.89 2.49
N GLU A 86 -9.55 4.83 2.95
CA GLU A 86 -8.91 4.79 4.26
C GLU A 86 -7.87 5.92 4.40
N LYS A 87 -6.94 6.04 3.44
CA LYS A 87 -5.95 7.12 3.41
C LYS A 87 -6.62 8.49 3.42
N GLU A 88 -7.71 8.70 2.70
CA GLU A 88 -8.33 10.03 2.55
C GLU A 88 -9.29 10.39 3.69
N ASN A 89 -9.85 9.40 4.41
CA ASN A 89 -10.93 9.63 5.38
C ASN A 89 -10.65 9.16 6.81
N LEU A 90 -9.50 8.55 7.11
CA LEU A 90 -9.22 7.96 8.43
C LEU A 90 -9.53 8.93 9.59
N VAL A 91 -9.03 10.17 9.56
CA VAL A 91 -9.26 11.14 10.63
C VAL A 91 -10.75 11.46 10.77
N ARG A 92 -11.45 11.60 9.64
CA ARG A 92 -12.89 11.89 9.62
C ARG A 92 -13.71 10.73 10.20
N VAL A 93 -13.38 9.50 9.84
CA VAL A 93 -14.03 8.28 10.34
C VAL A 93 -13.77 8.11 11.84
N LEU A 94 -12.52 8.30 12.28
CA LEU A 94 -12.15 8.25 13.69
C LEU A 94 -12.84 9.35 14.50
N PHE A 95 -12.92 10.57 13.97
CA PHE A 95 -13.64 11.65 14.61
C PHE A 95 -15.13 11.31 14.75
N ALA A 96 -15.78 10.83 13.69
CA ALA A 96 -17.18 10.39 13.75
C ALA A 96 -17.40 9.28 14.80
N SER A 97 -16.44 8.35 14.93
CA SER A 97 -16.44 7.30 15.95
C SER A 97 -16.26 7.84 17.38
N ILE A 98 -15.36 8.81 17.59
CA ILE A 98 -15.17 9.49 18.88
C ILE A 98 -16.47 10.18 19.29
N ILE A 99 -17.05 11.01 18.40
CA ILE A 99 -18.27 11.74 18.70
C ILE A 99 -19.45 10.80 18.90
N GLY A 100 -19.61 9.77 18.07
CA GLY A 100 -20.68 8.76 18.23
C GLY A 100 -20.59 8.02 19.57
N ARG A 101 -19.38 7.81 20.10
CA ARG A 101 -19.17 7.23 21.43
C ARG A 101 -19.31 8.25 22.55
N MET A 102 -18.95 9.51 22.35
CA MET A 102 -19.23 10.56 23.34
C MET A 102 -20.74 10.85 23.46
N TYR A 103 -21.45 10.81 22.33
CA TYR A 103 -22.87 11.12 22.19
C TYR A 103 -23.65 9.92 21.60
N PRO A 104 -23.81 8.81 22.36
CA PRO A 104 -24.52 7.63 21.88
C PRO A 104 -25.96 7.94 21.46
N GLY A 105 -26.39 7.40 20.31
CA GLY A 105 -27.74 7.62 19.78
C GLY A 105 -28.84 6.91 20.57
N ASP A 106 -28.53 5.74 21.14
CA ASP A 106 -29.40 4.92 21.97
C ASP A 106 -29.57 5.47 23.40
N GLN A 107 -28.68 6.38 23.83
CA GLN A 107 -28.65 6.96 25.17
C GLN A 107 -28.56 8.50 25.09
N PRO A 108 -29.64 9.19 24.66
CA PRO A 108 -29.62 10.62 24.35
C PRO A 108 -29.31 11.53 25.56
N GLU A 109 -29.52 11.05 26.79
CA GLU A 109 -29.18 11.79 28.02
C GLU A 109 -27.72 11.61 28.47
N LYS A 110 -27.02 10.61 27.93
CA LYS A 110 -25.66 10.28 28.35
C LYS A 110 -24.63 11.01 27.48
N ILE A 111 -23.63 11.59 28.13
CA ILE A 111 -22.40 12.05 27.47
C ILE A 111 -21.25 11.28 28.12
N ASN A 112 -20.54 10.49 27.33
CA ASN A 112 -19.39 9.73 27.83
C ASN A 112 -18.17 10.63 27.99
N ASP A 113 -17.34 10.31 28.97
CA ASP A 113 -16.08 10.99 29.23
C ASP A 113 -15.11 10.87 28.04
N ILE A 114 -14.51 12.00 27.66
CA ILE A 114 -13.63 12.09 26.50
C ILE A 114 -12.34 11.28 26.70
N ASP A 115 -11.73 11.30 27.88
CA ASP A 115 -10.45 10.64 28.11
C ASP A 115 -10.58 9.12 27.97
N THR A 116 -11.69 8.58 28.48
CA THR A 116 -12.07 7.17 28.32
C THR A 116 -12.30 6.83 26.84
N VAL A 117 -13.06 7.65 26.12
CA VAL A 117 -13.35 7.42 24.69
C VAL A 117 -12.08 7.45 23.86
N LEU A 118 -11.18 8.42 24.07
CA LEU A 118 -9.92 8.55 23.34
C LEU A 118 -9.01 7.35 23.60
N LYS A 119 -8.86 6.91 24.86
CA LYS A 119 -8.08 5.74 25.23
C LYS A 119 -8.54 4.48 24.50
N ASP A 120 -9.85 4.26 24.42
CA ASP A 120 -10.42 3.11 23.70
C ASP A 120 -10.28 3.24 22.18
N THR A 121 -10.14 4.48 21.66
CA THR A 121 -10.03 4.76 20.22
C THR A 121 -8.67 4.39 19.64
N VAL A 122 -7.61 4.40 20.46
CA VAL A 122 -6.22 4.20 20.01
C VAL A 122 -6.04 2.97 19.12
N LYS A 123 -6.74 1.86 19.42
CA LYS A 123 -6.63 0.60 18.68
C LYS A 123 -7.11 0.65 17.23
N TRP A 124 -7.89 1.67 16.86
CA TRP A 124 -8.30 1.93 15.48
C TRP A 124 -7.54 3.12 14.87
N GLY A 125 -6.59 3.70 15.60
CA GLY A 125 -5.86 4.90 15.20
C GLY A 125 -4.84 4.69 14.09
N ARG A 126 -4.47 3.44 13.78
CA ARG A 126 -3.58 3.09 12.65
C ARG A 126 -4.42 2.77 11.42
N ALA A 127 -4.04 3.33 10.28
CA ALA A 127 -4.67 3.03 8.99
C ALA A 127 -4.67 1.51 8.73
N ALA A 128 -5.82 0.98 8.29
CA ALA A 128 -5.98 -0.43 7.97
C ALA A 128 -5.79 -0.69 6.47
N LEU A 129 -4.54 -0.80 6.02
CA LEU A 129 -4.21 -1.03 4.61
C LEU A 129 -3.86 -2.51 4.30
N ASP A 130 -4.17 -3.43 5.22
CA ASP A 130 -4.05 -4.88 5.03
C ASP A 130 -4.63 -5.41 3.69
N PRO A 131 -5.73 -4.84 3.13
CA PRO A 131 -6.22 -5.20 1.80
C PRO A 131 -5.19 -5.12 0.67
N LEU A 132 -4.11 -4.33 0.81
CA LEU A 132 -3.07 -4.18 -0.22
C LEU A 132 -2.20 -5.42 -0.41
N SER A 133 -2.11 -6.29 0.60
CA SER A 133 -1.39 -7.58 0.49
C SER A 133 -1.94 -8.46 -0.64
N PHE A 134 -3.27 -8.41 -0.84
CA PHE A 134 -3.95 -9.10 -1.94
C PHE A 134 -3.47 -8.61 -3.31
N VAL A 135 -3.17 -7.32 -3.47
CA VAL A 135 -2.67 -6.78 -4.75
C VAL A 135 -1.32 -7.41 -5.09
N GLY A 136 -0.44 -7.56 -4.09
CA GLY A 136 0.82 -8.28 -4.26
C GLY A 136 0.60 -9.74 -4.68
N ASP A 137 -0.27 -10.46 -3.97
CA ASP A 137 -0.57 -11.87 -4.25
C ASP A 137 -1.19 -12.09 -5.64
N ALA A 138 -1.98 -11.13 -6.11
CA ALA A 138 -2.64 -11.17 -7.42
C ALA A 138 -1.70 -10.82 -8.57
N LEU A 139 -0.80 -9.85 -8.39
CA LEU A 139 0.05 -9.32 -9.47
C LEU A 139 1.36 -10.07 -9.64
N PHE A 140 1.92 -10.65 -8.57
CA PHE A 140 3.23 -11.27 -8.62
C PHE A 140 3.15 -12.80 -8.64
N GLU A 141 3.96 -13.39 -9.52
CA GLU A 141 4.28 -14.80 -9.44
C GLU A 141 5.32 -15.01 -8.35
N SER A 142 4.89 -15.66 -7.27
CA SER A 142 5.75 -15.96 -6.13
C SER A 142 6.39 -17.34 -6.27
N TYR A 143 7.69 -17.38 -6.02
CA TYR A 143 8.58 -18.52 -6.13
C TYR A 143 9.36 -18.68 -4.84
N GLN A 144 9.34 -19.88 -4.26
CA GLN A 144 10.14 -20.23 -3.10
C GLN A 144 11.27 -21.18 -3.50
N VAL A 145 12.48 -20.90 -3.02
CA VAL A 145 13.64 -21.79 -3.10
C VAL A 145 14.08 -22.15 -1.67
N THR A 146 14.02 -23.43 -1.33
CA THR A 146 14.53 -23.93 -0.04
C THR A 146 16.06 -24.02 -0.11
N LYS A 147 16.78 -23.52 0.92
CA LYS A 147 18.25 -23.71 1.03
C LYS A 147 18.55 -25.22 1.00
N GLY A 148 19.04 -25.72 -0.15
CA GLY A 148 19.15 -27.16 -0.45
C GLY A 148 18.91 -27.54 -1.92
N GLY A 149 18.45 -26.60 -2.76
CA GLY A 149 18.50 -26.74 -4.23
C GLY A 149 17.37 -27.56 -4.87
N LEU A 150 16.34 -27.95 -4.12
CA LEU A 150 15.24 -28.75 -4.64
C LEU A 150 13.90 -28.02 -4.47
N ALA A 151 13.34 -27.68 -5.62
CA ALA A 151 12.02 -27.11 -5.90
C ALA A 151 11.89 -25.57 -5.80
N THR A 152 11.75 -24.96 -6.98
CA THR A 152 11.01 -23.71 -7.19
C THR A 152 9.53 -24.02 -7.00
N ILE A 153 8.95 -23.67 -5.86
CA ILE A 153 7.52 -23.85 -5.62
C ILE A 153 6.82 -22.54 -5.99
N ARG A 154 5.86 -22.60 -6.93
CA ARG A 154 4.96 -21.47 -7.19
C ARG A 154 3.98 -21.38 -6.02
N THR A 155 3.94 -20.23 -5.35
CA THR A 155 3.08 -20.01 -4.16
C THR A 155 1.90 -19.10 -4.47
N GLN A 156 1.47 -19.04 -5.74
CA GLN A 156 0.23 -18.34 -6.05
C GLN A 156 -0.93 -19.08 -5.39
N ASN A 157 -1.58 -18.39 -4.46
CA ASN A 157 -2.71 -18.91 -3.70
C ASN A 157 -4.05 -18.47 -4.34
N LEU A 158 -4.07 -18.23 -5.66
CA LEU A 158 -5.24 -17.77 -6.39
C LEU A 158 -5.56 -18.70 -7.56
N ALA A 159 -6.83 -19.03 -7.73
CA ALA A 159 -7.36 -19.79 -8.85
C ALA A 159 -8.49 -19.01 -9.55
N SER A 160 -8.59 -19.12 -10.87
CA SER A 160 -9.76 -18.61 -11.60
C SER A 160 -11.01 -19.41 -11.22
N LEU A 161 -12.16 -18.75 -11.28
CA LEU A 161 -13.44 -19.39 -11.02
C LEU A 161 -13.65 -20.62 -11.92
N LYS A 162 -13.24 -20.56 -13.19
CA LYS A 162 -13.35 -21.70 -14.10
C LYS A 162 -12.49 -22.88 -13.69
N ASN A 163 -11.24 -22.66 -13.29
CA ASN A 163 -10.39 -23.77 -12.85
C ASN A 163 -10.91 -24.39 -11.55
N THR A 164 -11.55 -23.59 -10.68
CA THR A 164 -12.29 -24.11 -9.53
C THR A 164 -13.47 -24.96 -9.96
N LYS A 165 -14.37 -24.43 -10.79
CA LYS A 165 -15.58 -25.13 -11.25
C LYS A 165 -15.31 -26.40 -12.05
N THR A 166 -14.19 -26.44 -12.78
CA THR A 166 -13.78 -27.62 -13.56
C THR A 166 -12.92 -28.61 -12.77
N GLY A 167 -12.67 -28.36 -11.48
CA GLY A 167 -11.83 -29.20 -10.63
C GLY A 167 -10.33 -29.18 -10.97
N LYS A 168 -9.89 -28.20 -11.77
CA LYS A 168 -8.51 -28.03 -12.25
C LYS A 168 -7.69 -27.05 -11.39
N ILE A 169 -7.98 -26.97 -10.10
CA ILE A 169 -7.29 -26.04 -9.16
C ILE A 169 -5.78 -26.29 -9.12
N LEU A 170 -5.34 -27.54 -9.29
CA LEU A 170 -3.92 -27.88 -9.38
C LEU A 170 -3.21 -27.21 -10.57
N ASP A 171 -3.92 -26.94 -11.68
CA ASP A 171 -3.35 -26.20 -12.81
C ASP A 171 -3.08 -24.75 -12.41
N SER A 172 -3.96 -24.12 -11.62
CA SER A 172 -3.74 -22.79 -11.05
C SER A 172 -2.56 -22.76 -10.09
N LYS A 173 -2.44 -23.77 -9.22
CA LYS A 173 -1.28 -23.93 -8.32
C LYS A 173 0.04 -24.07 -9.08
N GLN A 174 0.02 -24.72 -10.24
CA GLN A 174 1.17 -24.87 -11.14
C GLN A 174 1.40 -23.65 -12.04
N GLY A 175 0.53 -22.64 -12.01
CA GLY A 175 0.66 -21.45 -12.84
C GLY A 175 0.21 -21.61 -14.28
N ARG A 176 -0.63 -22.61 -14.54
CA ARG A 176 -1.18 -22.93 -15.87
C ARG A 176 -2.60 -22.40 -16.07
N ASP A 177 -3.02 -21.47 -15.21
CA ASP A 177 -4.32 -20.82 -15.26
C ASP A 177 -4.26 -19.56 -16.14
N ALA A 178 -4.41 -19.77 -17.44
CA ALA A 178 -4.44 -18.70 -18.42
C ALA A 178 -5.59 -17.71 -18.17
N GLU A 179 -6.73 -18.21 -17.68
CA GLU A 179 -7.90 -17.38 -17.41
C GLU A 179 -7.67 -16.44 -16.23
N LEU A 180 -7.02 -16.92 -15.16
CA LEU A 180 -6.60 -16.06 -14.07
C LEU A 180 -5.67 -14.94 -14.58
N SER A 181 -4.72 -15.29 -15.45
CA SER A 181 -3.75 -14.34 -15.99
C SER A 181 -4.42 -13.26 -16.86
N GLU A 182 -5.36 -13.66 -17.73
CA GLU A 182 -6.14 -12.73 -18.55
C GLU A 182 -7.06 -11.84 -17.70
N THR A 183 -7.72 -12.42 -16.70
CA THR A 183 -8.64 -11.69 -15.81
C THR A 183 -7.87 -10.67 -14.96
N VAL A 184 -6.74 -11.06 -14.36
CA VAL A 184 -5.89 -10.15 -13.59
C VAL A 184 -5.38 -9.01 -14.48
N LYS A 185 -4.98 -9.28 -15.72
CA LYS A 185 -4.54 -8.25 -16.66
C LYS A 185 -5.65 -7.26 -17.01
N ALA A 186 -6.86 -7.76 -17.29
CA ALA A 186 -8.02 -6.91 -17.58
C ALA A 186 -8.39 -6.05 -16.37
N ASN A 187 -8.42 -6.64 -15.19
CA ASN A 187 -8.69 -5.94 -13.93
C ASN A 187 -7.61 -4.91 -13.60
N LEU A 188 -6.34 -5.22 -13.84
CA LEU A 188 -5.26 -4.24 -13.65
C LEU A 188 -5.43 -3.04 -14.59
N ALA A 189 -5.78 -3.28 -15.86
CA ALA A 189 -6.02 -2.22 -16.83
C ALA A 189 -7.22 -1.34 -16.44
N GLU A 190 -8.32 -1.93 -15.98
CA GLU A 190 -9.47 -1.17 -15.46
C GLU A 190 -9.13 -0.38 -14.19
N ALA A 191 -8.22 -0.89 -13.35
CA ALA A 191 -7.71 -0.16 -12.20
C ALA A 191 -6.72 0.97 -12.57
N GLY A 192 -6.44 1.18 -13.86
CA GLY A 192 -5.53 2.21 -14.36
C GLY A 192 -4.07 1.78 -14.44
N GLY A 193 -3.77 0.51 -14.15
CA GLY A 193 -2.41 -0.02 -14.14
C GLY A 193 -1.73 0.01 -12.77
N TYR A 194 -0.64 -0.73 -12.65
CA TYR A 194 0.08 -0.89 -11.37
C TYR A 194 0.72 0.44 -10.93
N ALA A 195 1.24 1.20 -11.89
CA ALA A 195 1.81 2.52 -11.61
C ALA A 195 0.75 3.50 -11.09
N ALA A 196 -0.48 3.47 -11.63
CA ALA A 196 -1.55 4.36 -11.19
C ALA A 196 -1.97 4.06 -9.74
N MET A 197 -2.12 2.77 -9.39
CA MET A 197 -2.45 2.36 -8.02
C MET A 197 -1.40 2.87 -7.02
N LEU A 198 -0.11 2.67 -7.30
CA LEU A 198 0.96 3.17 -6.43
C LEU A 198 0.98 4.70 -6.35
N ASN A 199 0.82 5.40 -7.48
CA ASN A 199 0.80 6.86 -7.49
C ASN A 199 -0.39 7.43 -6.70
N GLY A 200 -1.58 6.84 -6.80
CA GLY A 200 -2.75 7.31 -6.03
C GLY A 200 -2.58 7.15 -4.52
N LEU A 201 -1.89 6.10 -4.08
CA LEU A 201 -1.59 5.89 -2.66
C LEU A 201 -0.43 6.78 -2.18
N LEU A 202 0.61 6.99 -2.98
CA LEU A 202 1.84 7.65 -2.54
C LEU A 202 1.92 9.13 -2.85
N ARG A 203 1.24 9.62 -3.88
CA ARG A 203 1.31 11.02 -4.29
C ARG A 203 0.07 11.80 -3.86
N LYS A 204 0.25 13.12 -3.82
CA LYS A 204 -0.80 14.12 -3.80
C LYS A 204 -1.28 14.39 -5.23
N SER A 205 -2.37 15.16 -5.33
CA SER A 205 -2.88 15.64 -6.63
C SER A 205 -1.91 16.56 -7.38
N ASP A 206 -0.97 17.20 -6.69
CA ASP A 206 0.09 18.03 -7.30
C ASP A 206 1.28 17.21 -7.82
N GLY A 207 1.24 15.89 -7.62
CA GLY A 207 2.28 14.98 -8.03
C GLY A 207 3.41 14.80 -7.02
N TYR A 208 3.50 15.50 -5.88
CA TYR A 208 4.56 15.22 -4.91
C TYR A 208 4.21 14.02 -4.01
N ILE A 209 5.24 13.37 -3.43
CA ILE A 209 5.04 12.32 -2.41
C ILE A 209 4.28 12.91 -1.22
N ASP A 210 3.25 12.19 -0.76
CA ASP A 210 2.34 12.61 0.30
C ASP A 210 2.93 12.34 1.69
N THR A 211 3.96 13.10 2.06
CA THR A 211 4.69 12.95 3.32
C THR A 211 3.93 13.41 4.56
N ASN A 212 2.76 14.05 4.38
CA ASN A 212 1.97 14.65 5.46
C ASN A 212 0.46 14.43 5.29
N TRP A 213 0.07 13.30 4.70
CA TRP A 213 -1.32 12.96 4.40
C TRP A 213 -2.24 12.98 5.63
N PHE A 214 -1.75 12.50 6.77
CA PHE A 214 -2.50 12.43 8.01
C PHE A 214 -2.64 13.82 8.64
N ASP A 215 -1.55 14.59 8.73
CA ASP A 215 -1.55 15.96 9.27
C ASP A 215 -2.49 16.88 8.48
N ARG A 216 -2.54 16.72 7.15
CA ARG A 216 -3.47 17.45 6.29
C ARG A 216 -4.92 17.23 6.72
N GLN A 217 -5.31 15.99 7.00
CA GLN A 217 -6.67 15.69 7.45
C GLN A 217 -6.99 16.25 8.85
N ILE A 218 -6.00 16.30 9.76
CA ILE A 218 -6.18 16.98 11.06
C ILE A 218 -6.51 18.45 10.83
N VAL A 219 -5.74 19.12 9.96
CA VAL A 219 -5.95 20.52 9.60
C VAL A 219 -7.33 20.71 8.95
N GLU A 220 -7.72 19.84 8.03
CA GLU A 220 -9.04 19.88 7.37
C GLU A 220 -10.18 19.70 8.39
N LEU A 221 -10.05 18.76 9.34
CA LEU A 221 -11.03 18.57 10.41
C LEU A 221 -11.18 19.85 11.24
N VAL A 222 -10.08 20.46 11.67
CA VAL A 222 -10.09 21.69 12.48
C VAL A 222 -10.71 22.85 11.70
N GLN A 223 -10.38 23.00 10.41
CA GLN A 223 -10.88 24.07 9.57
C GLN A 223 -12.35 23.90 9.15
N SER A 224 -12.86 22.67 9.10
CA SER A 224 -14.23 22.38 8.68
C SER A 224 -15.31 22.89 9.66
N GLY A 225 -14.93 23.22 10.89
CA GLY A 225 -15.87 23.64 11.96
C GLY A 225 -16.70 22.50 12.56
N VAL A 226 -16.70 21.31 11.97
CA VAL A 226 -17.43 20.14 12.50
C VAL A 226 -16.87 19.70 13.86
N ILE A 227 -15.60 20.00 14.14
CA ILE A 227 -15.02 19.72 15.45
C ILE A 227 -15.71 20.47 16.61
N VAL A 228 -16.40 21.59 16.32
CA VAL A 228 -17.07 22.41 17.34
C VAL A 228 -18.46 21.87 17.67
N SER A 229 -19.25 21.55 16.65
CA SER A 229 -20.64 21.09 16.81
C SER A 229 -21.18 20.50 15.51
N GLY A 230 -22.18 19.63 15.63
CA GLY A 230 -22.90 19.06 14.50
C GLY A 230 -23.79 17.90 14.92
N LYS A 231 -24.07 17.00 13.97
CA LYS A 231 -24.82 15.76 14.22
C LYS A 231 -23.92 14.53 14.15
N THR A 232 -24.14 13.59 15.06
CA THR A 232 -23.60 12.23 14.96
C THR A 232 -24.20 11.50 13.76
N LEU A 233 -23.63 10.34 13.40
CA LEU A 233 -24.22 9.44 12.40
C LEU A 233 -25.62 8.94 12.80
N SER A 234 -25.95 8.91 14.10
CA SER A 234 -27.29 8.60 14.61
C SER A 234 -28.25 9.80 14.60
N GLY A 235 -27.82 10.97 14.11
CA GLY A 235 -28.62 12.19 14.04
C GLY A 235 -28.69 13.00 15.34
N ARG A 236 -27.97 12.61 16.39
CA ARG A 236 -27.91 13.32 17.67
C ARG A 236 -27.01 14.56 17.57
N GLU A 237 -27.50 15.69 18.03
CA GLU A 237 -26.71 16.93 18.11
C GLU A 237 -25.60 16.82 19.16
N TYR A 238 -24.44 17.38 18.87
CA TYR A 238 -23.32 17.52 19.81
C TYR A 238 -22.73 18.93 19.75
N SER A 239 -22.10 19.33 20.86
CA SER A 239 -21.29 20.54 20.94
C SER A 239 -20.13 20.29 21.88
N LEU A 240 -18.90 20.56 21.43
CA LEU A 240 -17.69 20.31 22.18
C LEU A 240 -17.16 21.59 22.82
N THR A 241 -16.73 21.49 24.08
CA THR A 241 -15.97 22.56 24.73
C THR A 241 -14.60 22.72 24.08
N LYS A 242 -13.96 23.88 24.28
CA LYS A 242 -12.60 24.11 23.74
C LYS A 242 -11.60 23.07 24.28
N GLU A 243 -11.70 22.70 25.55
CA GLU A 243 -10.88 21.65 26.15
C GLU A 243 -11.09 20.29 25.46
N GLN A 244 -12.33 19.92 25.13
CA GLN A 244 -12.61 18.68 24.41
C GLN A 244 -12.05 18.70 22.99
N GLN A 245 -12.18 19.83 22.30
CA GLN A 245 -11.58 20.01 20.97
C GLN A 245 -10.05 19.84 21.03
N ASP A 246 -9.39 20.48 22.00
CA ASP A 246 -7.94 20.43 22.15
C ASP A 246 -7.46 19.00 22.49
N LYS A 247 -8.22 18.26 23.30
CA LYS A 247 -7.95 16.83 23.58
C LYS A 247 -8.09 15.95 22.33
N ILE A 248 -9.11 16.18 21.49
CA ILE A 248 -9.29 15.44 20.23
C ILE A 248 -8.14 15.74 19.26
N VAL A 249 -7.77 17.01 19.10
CA VAL A 249 -6.65 17.40 18.23
C VAL A 249 -5.35 16.80 18.74
N GLY A 250 -5.06 16.92 20.04
CA GLY A 250 -3.86 16.32 20.65
C GLY A 250 -3.82 14.78 20.52
N PHE A 251 -4.98 14.11 20.56
CA PHE A 251 -5.07 12.69 20.25
C PHE A 251 -4.66 12.40 18.80
N PHE A 252 -5.17 13.16 17.83
CA PHE A 252 -4.81 12.98 16.43
C PHE A 252 -3.32 13.26 16.17
N GLU A 253 -2.76 14.32 16.74
CA GLU A 253 -1.33 14.63 16.66
C GLU A 253 -0.48 13.49 17.26
N ALA A 254 -0.92 12.88 18.35
CA ALA A 254 -0.22 11.74 18.95
C ALA A 254 -0.21 10.49 18.04
N ILE A 255 -1.34 10.19 17.38
CA ILE A 255 -1.41 9.04 16.46
C ILE A 255 -0.85 9.35 15.06
N ALA A 256 -0.59 10.61 14.71
CA ALA A 256 0.08 10.98 13.46
C ALA A 256 1.45 10.29 13.34
N VAL A 257 2.18 10.14 14.46
CA VAL A 257 3.47 9.42 14.49
C VAL A 257 3.31 7.96 14.06
N LEU A 258 2.22 7.30 14.47
CA LEU A 258 1.92 5.90 14.09
C LEU A 258 1.56 5.76 12.60
N ASN A 259 1.07 6.83 11.98
CA ASN A 259 0.62 6.86 10.60
C ASN A 259 1.61 7.52 9.64
N LYS A 260 2.69 8.14 10.16
CA LYS A 260 3.67 8.88 9.35
C LYS A 260 4.22 8.03 8.21
N LYS A 261 4.56 6.76 8.49
CA LYS A 261 5.17 5.85 7.53
C LYS A 261 4.29 4.65 7.13
N VAL A 262 3.06 4.55 7.65
CA VAL A 262 2.18 3.37 7.47
C VAL A 262 1.91 3.04 6.00
N LEU A 263 1.70 4.08 5.16
CA LEU A 263 1.51 3.89 3.71
C LEU A 263 2.71 3.17 3.08
N PHE A 264 3.93 3.55 3.46
CA PHE A 264 5.15 2.97 2.90
C PHE A 264 5.37 1.54 3.40
N GLU A 265 5.11 1.28 4.69
CA GLU A 265 5.14 -0.06 5.27
C GLU A 265 4.21 -1.02 4.53
N ASP A 266 2.93 -0.63 4.37
CA ASP A 266 1.93 -1.52 3.80
C ASP A 266 2.09 -1.65 2.26
N ILE A 267 2.61 -0.62 1.58
CA ILE A 267 2.97 -0.70 0.15
C ILE A 267 4.16 -1.63 -0.10
N GLN A 268 5.02 -1.94 0.88
CA GLN A 268 6.03 -3.01 0.69
C GLN A 268 5.37 -4.35 0.33
N GLY A 269 4.15 -4.61 0.80
CA GLY A 269 3.37 -5.78 0.40
C GLY A 269 2.98 -5.78 -1.08
N MET A 270 2.97 -4.61 -1.74
CA MET A 270 2.72 -4.44 -3.17
C MET A 270 3.99 -4.43 -4.00
N MET A 271 5.18 -4.57 -3.42
CA MET A 271 6.45 -4.55 -4.15
C MET A 271 6.89 -5.94 -4.59
N PRO A 272 7.60 -6.06 -5.73
CA PRO A 272 8.23 -7.32 -6.08
C PRO A 272 9.29 -7.69 -5.04
N LYS A 273 9.49 -8.99 -4.85
CA LYS A 273 10.52 -9.54 -3.96
C LYS A 273 11.60 -10.20 -4.80
N LEU A 274 12.87 -9.96 -4.49
CA LEU A 274 13.99 -10.57 -5.18
C LEU A 274 14.92 -11.28 -4.21
N ASN A 275 14.89 -12.62 -4.24
CA ASN A 275 15.77 -13.46 -3.44
C ASN A 275 15.81 -13.07 -1.95
N GLU A 276 14.65 -12.75 -1.39
CA GLU A 276 14.56 -12.31 0.00
C GLU A 276 14.52 -13.51 0.93
N GLU A 277 15.34 -13.50 1.98
CA GLU A 277 15.28 -14.52 3.02
C GLU A 277 14.07 -14.26 3.91
N THR A 278 13.13 -15.20 3.95
CA THR A 278 11.96 -15.18 4.84
C THR A 278 11.84 -16.50 5.57
N ALA A 279 11.23 -16.49 6.76
CA ALA A 279 10.82 -17.73 7.40
C ALA A 279 9.54 -18.25 6.72
N ASN A 280 9.50 -19.54 6.39
CA ASN A 280 8.24 -20.18 5.98
C ASN A 280 7.37 -20.51 7.22
N ALA A 281 6.17 -21.04 7.00
CA ALA A 281 5.25 -21.44 8.09
C ALA A 281 5.84 -22.48 9.07
N ALA A 282 6.90 -23.20 8.68
CA ALA A 282 7.63 -24.15 9.52
C ALA A 282 8.86 -23.54 10.21
N GLY A 283 9.06 -22.21 10.11
CA GLY A 283 10.19 -21.49 10.70
C GLY A 283 11.52 -21.68 9.96
N GLN A 284 11.53 -22.31 8.79
CA GLN A 284 12.74 -22.49 7.99
C GLN A 284 13.03 -21.25 7.15
N VAL A 285 14.30 -20.87 7.07
CA VAL A 285 14.75 -19.79 6.18
C VAL A 285 14.66 -20.27 4.73
N VAL A 286 13.82 -19.60 3.96
CA VAL A 286 13.60 -19.84 2.53
C VAL A 286 13.88 -18.56 1.75
N VAL A 287 14.29 -18.71 0.50
CA VAL A 287 14.52 -17.59 -0.40
C VAL A 287 13.27 -17.40 -1.24
N MET A 288 12.62 -16.25 -1.11
CA MET A 288 11.42 -15.91 -1.85
C MET A 288 11.68 -14.88 -2.93
N SER A 289 11.08 -15.10 -4.09
CA SER A 289 10.97 -14.09 -5.15
C SER A 289 9.51 -13.91 -5.53
N ALA A 290 9.07 -12.68 -5.73
CA ALA A 290 7.74 -12.33 -6.22
C ALA A 290 7.92 -11.42 -7.42
N ILE A 291 7.69 -11.94 -8.62
CA ILE A 291 8.08 -11.29 -9.88
C ILE A 291 6.84 -11.04 -10.72
N MET A 292 6.74 -9.86 -11.33
CA MET A 292 5.61 -9.55 -12.19
C MET A 292 5.75 -10.28 -13.53
N PRO A 293 4.70 -10.97 -14.01
CA PRO A 293 4.68 -11.57 -15.35
C PRO A 293 5.05 -10.60 -16.48
N ALA A 294 5.67 -11.14 -17.53
CA ALA A 294 5.97 -10.37 -18.73
C ALA A 294 4.68 -9.89 -19.42
N GLY A 295 4.71 -8.66 -19.96
CA GLY A 295 3.59 -8.10 -20.72
C GLY A 295 2.42 -7.56 -19.89
N LEU A 296 2.60 -7.42 -18.57
CA LEU A 296 1.69 -6.66 -17.70
C LEU A 296 2.01 -5.16 -17.63
N LEU A 297 3.27 -4.78 -17.86
CA LEU A 297 3.70 -3.37 -17.79
C LEU A 297 4.00 -2.80 -19.17
N THR A 298 3.39 -1.65 -19.45
CA THR A 298 3.67 -0.85 -20.64
C THR A 298 4.94 0.01 -20.45
N SER A 299 5.46 0.58 -21.55
CA SER A 299 6.61 1.51 -21.46
C SER A 299 6.26 2.80 -20.69
N GLU A 300 5.01 3.23 -20.75
CA GLU A 300 4.52 4.41 -20.02
C GLU A 300 4.47 4.13 -18.52
N GLU A 301 3.90 2.98 -18.12
CA GLU A 301 3.90 2.55 -16.72
C GLU A 301 5.33 2.39 -16.19
N ALA A 302 6.23 1.78 -16.97
CA ALA A 302 7.62 1.62 -16.56
C ALA A 302 8.33 2.98 -16.30
N SER A 303 7.98 4.01 -17.07
CA SER A 303 8.49 5.37 -16.89
C SER A 303 7.86 6.06 -15.67
N SER A 304 6.57 5.84 -15.44
CA SER A 304 5.86 6.35 -14.26
C SER A 304 6.38 5.73 -12.96
N LEU A 305 6.65 4.41 -12.95
CA LEU A 305 7.26 3.71 -11.82
C LEU A 305 8.69 4.20 -11.54
N ALA A 306 9.45 4.53 -12.57
CA ALA A 306 10.77 5.13 -12.42
C ALA A 306 10.73 6.52 -11.81
N ALA A 307 9.83 7.38 -12.29
CA ALA A 307 9.61 8.69 -11.70
C ALA A 307 9.15 8.58 -10.24
N LEU A 308 8.23 7.66 -9.94
CA LEU A 308 7.82 7.34 -8.58
C LEU A 308 9.00 6.90 -7.72
N SER A 309 9.83 5.97 -8.20
CA SER A 309 11.01 5.53 -7.47
C SER A 309 11.97 6.70 -7.19
N LEU A 310 12.24 7.56 -8.18
CA LEU A 310 13.08 8.75 -7.96
C LEU A 310 12.51 9.68 -6.89
N ASP A 311 11.22 9.99 -6.98
CA ASP A 311 10.57 10.90 -6.04
C ASP A 311 10.51 10.30 -4.64
N MET A 312 10.33 8.99 -4.53
CA MET A 312 10.42 8.24 -3.28
C MET A 312 11.80 8.32 -2.62
N LEU A 313 12.87 8.20 -3.42
CA LEU A 313 14.25 8.25 -2.94
C LEU A 313 14.71 9.67 -2.57
N THR A 314 14.04 10.69 -3.12
CA THR A 314 14.44 12.10 -2.99
C THR A 314 13.42 12.97 -2.26
N ALA A 315 12.30 12.40 -1.82
CA ALA A 315 11.30 13.07 -0.99
C ALA A 315 11.96 13.59 0.30
N ASN A 316 11.70 14.87 0.59
CA ASN A 316 12.30 15.55 1.73
C ASN A 316 11.21 15.89 2.74
N GLU A 317 11.52 15.74 4.03
CA GLU A 317 10.63 16.16 5.12
C GLU A 317 10.99 17.54 5.68
N GLY A 318 12.14 18.09 5.31
CA GLY A 318 12.57 19.40 5.74
C GLY A 318 14.00 19.72 5.34
N LYS A 319 14.55 20.75 5.98
CA LYS A 319 15.95 21.14 5.86
C LYS A 319 16.58 21.20 7.24
N GLU A 320 17.83 20.80 7.32
CA GLU A 320 18.64 20.87 8.51
C GLU A 320 19.94 21.60 8.21
N GLU A 321 20.36 22.50 9.09
CA GLU A 321 21.63 23.19 8.95
C GLU A 321 22.77 22.29 9.41
N VAL A 322 23.77 22.14 8.53
CA VAL A 322 24.98 21.34 8.77
C VAL A 322 26.23 22.17 8.53
N GLN A 323 27.33 21.82 9.17
CA GLN A 323 28.63 22.43 8.94
C GLN A 323 29.41 21.64 7.87
N ILE A 324 29.88 22.36 6.86
CA ILE A 324 30.79 21.87 5.82
C ILE A 324 31.99 22.82 5.79
N GLY A 325 33.14 22.33 6.25
CA GLY A 325 34.29 23.17 6.56
C GLY A 325 33.95 24.22 7.62
N ASN A 326 34.11 25.49 7.25
CA ASN A 326 33.78 26.63 8.12
C ASN A 326 32.42 27.28 7.78
N GLU A 327 31.66 26.72 6.84
CA GLU A 327 30.40 27.27 6.37
C GLU A 327 29.21 26.43 6.84
N THR A 328 28.11 27.12 7.12
CA THR A 328 26.82 26.49 7.39
C THR A 328 26.05 26.31 6.09
N TYR A 329 25.51 25.11 5.87
CA TYR A 329 24.79 24.76 4.65
C TYR A 329 23.43 24.13 4.98
N PRO A 330 22.33 24.56 4.33
CA PRO A 330 21.02 23.96 4.53
C PRO A 330 20.90 22.69 3.68
N LEU A 331 20.83 21.54 4.35
CA LEU A 331 20.79 20.23 3.72
C LEU A 331 19.38 19.63 3.80
N ASN A 332 18.90 19.02 2.72
CA ASN A 332 17.56 18.44 2.67
C ASN A 332 17.51 17.11 3.43
N VAL A 333 16.69 17.05 4.48
CA VAL A 333 16.45 15.83 5.25
C VAL A 333 15.48 14.95 4.49
N ARG A 334 15.89 13.71 4.23
CA ARG A 334 15.09 12.73 3.50
C ARG A 334 13.95 12.25 4.38
N PHE A 335 12.78 12.10 3.78
CA PHE A 335 11.60 11.62 4.49
C PHE A 335 11.72 10.12 4.87
N LEU A 336 12.31 9.31 3.98
CA LEU A 336 12.62 7.90 4.24
C LEU A 336 14.10 7.73 4.63
N GLU A 337 14.34 6.79 5.53
CA GLU A 337 15.67 6.34 5.94
C GLU A 337 16.37 5.52 4.83
N ALA A 338 17.67 5.22 5.00
CA ALA A 338 18.44 4.56 3.95
C ALA A 338 17.88 3.18 3.58
N ASP A 339 17.60 2.35 4.57
CA ASP A 339 17.05 1.01 4.43
C ASP A 339 15.63 1.02 3.84
N GLU A 340 14.78 1.97 4.27
CA GLU A 340 13.46 2.19 3.71
C GLU A 340 13.54 2.57 2.23
N ARG A 341 14.42 3.53 1.88
CA ARG A 341 14.69 3.91 0.48
C ARG A 341 15.19 2.73 -0.35
N ILE A 342 16.08 1.90 0.20
CA ILE A 342 16.56 0.69 -0.45
C ILE A 342 15.42 -0.30 -0.72
N SER A 343 14.52 -0.48 0.25
CA SER A 343 13.32 -1.30 0.08
C SER A 343 12.44 -0.78 -1.06
N MET A 344 12.23 0.54 -1.15
CA MET A 344 11.40 1.14 -2.21
C MET A 344 12.00 0.99 -3.62
N MET A 345 13.32 0.82 -3.76
CA MET A 345 13.96 0.58 -5.06
C MET A 345 13.50 -0.73 -5.72
N LYS A 346 12.92 -1.66 -4.95
CA LYS A 346 12.33 -2.89 -5.49
C LYS A 346 11.23 -2.63 -6.52
N ILE A 347 10.59 -1.45 -6.51
CA ILE A 347 9.67 -1.05 -7.59
C ILE A 347 10.31 -1.22 -8.99
N LEU A 348 11.64 -1.12 -9.09
CA LEU A 348 12.42 -1.26 -10.32
C LEU A 348 12.93 -2.68 -10.61
N SER A 349 12.53 -3.70 -9.84
CA SER A 349 13.26 -4.97 -9.76
C SER A 349 12.54 -6.21 -10.31
N SER A 350 11.54 -6.06 -11.19
CA SER A 350 10.86 -7.21 -11.82
C SER A 350 11.48 -7.61 -13.17
N LYS A 351 11.57 -8.91 -13.47
CA LYS A 351 11.96 -9.43 -14.81
C LYS A 351 11.02 -9.00 -15.94
N GLY A 352 9.79 -8.61 -15.62
CA GLY A 352 8.84 -8.01 -16.57
C GLY A 352 9.20 -6.58 -16.99
N LEU A 353 10.24 -6.00 -16.39
CA LEU A 353 10.70 -4.65 -16.59
C LEU A 353 11.94 -4.61 -17.48
N SER A 354 11.71 -4.40 -18.77
CA SER A 354 12.71 -4.40 -19.83
C SER A 354 13.77 -3.27 -19.72
N PHE A 355 14.69 -3.23 -20.68
CA PHE A 355 15.75 -2.23 -20.90
C PHE A 355 15.38 -0.77 -20.58
N ALA A 356 14.13 -0.33 -20.81
CA ALA A 356 13.66 1.00 -20.44
C ALA A 356 13.87 1.31 -18.94
N GLN A 357 13.80 0.30 -18.07
CA GLN A 357 14.07 0.46 -16.65
C GLN A 357 15.54 0.52 -16.28
N GLN A 358 16.44 -0.09 -17.06
CA GLN A 358 17.88 0.10 -16.83
C GLN A 358 18.31 1.55 -17.14
N VAL A 359 17.73 2.16 -18.18
CA VAL A 359 17.94 3.58 -18.49
C VAL A 359 17.38 4.47 -17.38
N ASN A 360 16.20 4.15 -16.87
CA ASN A 360 15.59 4.87 -15.76
C ASN A 360 16.37 4.72 -14.45
N LYS A 361 16.86 3.51 -14.14
CA LYS A 361 17.78 3.23 -13.03
C LYS A 361 19.05 4.10 -13.14
N ALA A 362 19.62 4.20 -14.33
CA ALA A 362 20.77 5.08 -14.57
C ALA A 362 20.42 6.56 -14.35
N ALA A 363 19.24 7.01 -14.76
CA ALA A 363 18.79 8.38 -14.51
C ALA A 363 18.61 8.68 -13.00
N VAL A 364 18.03 7.73 -12.25
CA VAL A 364 17.93 7.81 -10.77
C VAL A 364 19.31 7.88 -10.14
N ARG A 365 20.22 7.00 -10.58
CA ARG A 365 21.61 6.96 -10.12
C ARG A 365 22.31 8.30 -10.30
N VAL A 366 22.18 8.91 -11.48
CA VAL A 366 22.75 10.23 -11.80
C VAL A 366 22.23 11.28 -10.81
N LYS A 367 20.93 11.32 -10.54
CA LYS A 367 20.35 12.30 -9.61
C LYS A 367 20.88 12.17 -8.17
N ILE A 368 21.05 10.95 -7.68
CA ILE A 368 21.63 10.71 -6.35
C ILE A 368 23.11 11.10 -6.35
N ALA A 369 23.86 10.69 -7.37
CA ALA A 369 25.27 11.02 -7.53
C ALA A 369 25.50 12.55 -7.62
N ASP A 370 24.66 13.27 -8.34
CA ASP A 370 24.69 14.73 -8.43
C ASP A 370 24.53 15.37 -7.05
N GLY A 371 23.56 14.90 -6.24
CA GLY A 371 23.34 15.38 -4.89
C GLY A 371 24.57 15.19 -3.98
N ILE A 372 25.22 14.03 -4.06
CA ILE A 372 26.45 13.76 -3.32
C ILE A 372 27.60 14.65 -3.83
N ASN A 373 27.79 14.75 -5.14
CA ASN A 373 28.85 15.57 -5.74
C ASN A 373 28.72 17.06 -5.36
N VAL A 374 27.50 17.58 -5.21
CA VAL A 374 27.28 18.96 -4.70
C VAL A 374 27.87 19.14 -3.31
N ILE A 375 27.67 18.17 -2.40
CA ILE A 375 28.24 18.22 -1.05
C ILE A 375 29.76 18.02 -1.07
N LEU A 376 30.28 17.10 -1.88
CA LEU A 376 31.72 16.90 -2.02
C LEU A 376 32.43 18.14 -2.57
N ALA A 377 31.86 18.80 -3.57
CA ALA A 377 32.40 20.04 -4.13
C ALA A 377 32.41 21.22 -3.14
N LYS A 378 31.55 21.18 -2.12
CA LYS A 378 31.55 22.14 -1.01
C LYS A 378 32.66 21.88 0.01
N VAL A 379 33.06 20.62 0.18
CA VAL A 379 34.24 20.25 0.97
C VAL A 379 35.53 20.63 0.24
N ASP A 380 35.63 20.21 -1.03
CA ASP A 380 36.76 20.49 -1.91
C ASP A 380 36.27 20.46 -3.37
N PRO A 381 36.41 21.54 -4.15
CA PRO A 381 36.00 21.60 -5.56
C PRO A 381 36.61 20.51 -6.45
N ALA A 382 37.74 19.91 -6.03
CA ALA A 382 38.38 18.81 -6.73
C ALA A 382 37.79 17.43 -6.37
N MET A 383 36.95 17.30 -5.34
CA MET A 383 36.35 16.02 -4.98
C MET A 383 35.15 15.69 -5.88
N SER A 384 35.09 14.44 -6.34
CA SER A 384 33.95 13.88 -7.05
C SER A 384 33.87 12.37 -6.80
N LEU A 385 32.66 11.81 -6.85
CA LEU A 385 32.39 10.39 -6.64
C LEU A 385 33.23 9.48 -7.55
N GLU A 386 33.47 9.90 -8.79
CA GLU A 386 34.19 9.12 -9.81
C GLU A 386 35.65 8.82 -9.45
N LYS A 387 36.21 9.54 -8.47
CA LYS A 387 37.60 9.40 -8.03
C LYS A 387 37.78 8.34 -6.94
N PHE A 388 36.70 7.79 -6.40
CA PHE A 388 36.73 6.84 -5.30
C PHE A 388 36.36 5.43 -5.78
N SER A 389 37.02 4.43 -5.22
CA SER A 389 36.58 3.04 -5.39
C SER A 389 35.34 2.76 -4.52
N ASP A 390 34.58 1.70 -4.83
CA ASP A 390 33.42 1.28 -4.02
C ASP A 390 33.78 1.07 -2.53
N ALA A 391 34.98 0.57 -2.26
CA ALA A 391 35.48 0.35 -0.92
C ALA A 391 35.80 1.67 -0.19
N ASP A 392 36.23 2.69 -0.92
CA ASP A 392 36.52 4.02 -0.38
C ASP A 392 35.24 4.83 -0.17
N LEU A 393 34.26 4.70 -1.06
CA LEU A 393 32.94 5.33 -0.93
C LEU A 393 32.27 4.95 0.39
N GLY A 394 32.30 3.66 0.76
CA GLY A 394 31.71 3.19 2.02
C GLY A 394 32.35 3.77 3.29
N LYS A 395 33.53 4.40 3.19
CA LYS A 395 34.26 5.01 4.32
C LYS A 395 34.37 6.54 4.20
N LEU A 396 33.85 7.12 3.12
CA LEU A 396 34.07 8.52 2.78
C LEU A 396 33.48 9.48 3.83
N ALA A 397 32.24 9.24 4.27
CA ALA A 397 31.59 10.06 5.28
C ALA A 397 32.38 10.10 6.60
N ASP A 398 32.83 8.93 7.08
CA ASP A 398 33.65 8.82 8.29
C ASP A 398 35.02 9.49 8.14
N ALA A 399 35.63 9.39 6.95
CA ALA A 399 36.92 10.02 6.68
C ALA A 399 36.81 11.55 6.72
N LEU A 400 35.75 12.11 6.11
CA LEU A 400 35.49 13.55 6.11
C LEU A 400 35.14 14.07 7.51
N LEU A 401 34.37 13.31 8.30
CA LEU A 401 34.07 13.64 9.69
C LEU A 401 35.34 13.67 10.54
N LYS A 402 36.20 12.65 10.44
CA LYS A 402 37.47 12.59 11.19
C LYS A 402 38.45 13.68 10.79
N ALA A 403 38.40 14.13 9.53
CA ALA A 403 39.19 15.25 9.04
C ALA A 403 38.64 16.62 9.50
N GLY A 404 37.46 16.66 10.14
CA GLY A 404 36.79 17.92 10.50
C GLY A 404 36.25 18.69 9.29
N ALA A 405 36.12 18.03 8.13
CA ALA A 405 35.64 18.64 6.89
C ALA A 405 34.11 18.77 6.85
N ILE A 406 33.40 17.95 7.63
CA ILE A 406 31.94 17.98 7.79
C ILE A 406 31.58 17.65 9.25
N ASP A 407 30.41 18.07 9.70
CA ASP A 407 29.89 17.66 11.00
C ASP A 407 29.21 16.27 10.98
N ALA A 408 28.75 15.83 12.15
CA ALA A 408 28.10 14.53 12.31
C ALA A 408 26.79 14.39 11.51
N LYS A 409 26.05 15.49 11.30
CA LYS A 409 24.78 15.47 10.57
C LYS A 409 25.01 15.35 9.07
N ALA A 410 25.94 16.13 8.54
CA ALA A 410 26.40 16.02 7.15
C ALA A 410 27.00 14.64 6.87
N ALA A 411 27.78 14.08 7.81
CA ALA A 411 28.33 12.73 7.68
C ALA A 411 27.23 11.66 7.65
N ALA A 412 26.24 11.74 8.54
CA ALA A 412 25.10 10.82 8.55
C ALA A 412 24.31 10.88 7.24
N TRP A 413 24.02 12.09 6.74
CA TRP A 413 23.36 12.26 5.45
C TRP A 413 24.16 11.67 4.30
N LEU A 414 25.46 12.01 4.21
CA LEU A 414 26.33 11.53 3.13
C LEU A 414 26.45 10.01 3.13
N GLY A 415 26.64 9.40 4.31
CA GLY A 415 26.67 7.94 4.45
C GLY A 415 25.35 7.28 4.00
N SER A 416 24.22 7.90 4.32
CA SER A 416 22.89 7.46 3.90
C SER A 416 22.72 7.51 2.37
N GLU A 417 23.09 8.61 1.71
CA GLU A 417 23.02 8.72 0.24
C GLU A 417 23.97 7.73 -0.46
N ILE A 418 25.20 7.55 0.05
CA ILE A 418 26.16 6.58 -0.50
C ILE A 418 25.62 5.15 -0.37
N SER A 419 25.01 4.80 0.77
CA SER A 419 24.42 3.48 0.98
C SER A 419 23.32 3.18 -0.05
N VAL A 420 22.43 4.15 -0.29
CA VAL A 420 21.39 4.03 -1.32
C VAL A 420 22.00 3.91 -2.72
N LEU A 421 23.01 4.71 -3.05
CA LEU A 421 23.70 4.65 -4.34
C LEU A 421 24.32 3.26 -4.58
N GLN A 422 25.03 2.71 -3.59
CA GLN A 422 25.65 1.38 -3.68
C GLN A 422 24.61 0.26 -3.78
N ALA A 423 23.48 0.39 -3.09
CA ALA A 423 22.38 -0.58 -3.19
C ALA A 423 21.71 -0.52 -4.57
N LEU A 424 21.56 0.66 -5.17
CA LEU A 424 21.05 0.82 -6.52
C LEU A 424 21.95 0.08 -7.51
N ASP A 425 23.27 0.23 -7.41
CA ASP A 425 24.23 -0.44 -8.31
C ASP A 425 24.14 -1.98 -8.23
N LYS A 426 23.73 -2.55 -7.08
CA LYS A 426 23.54 -4.00 -6.87
C LYS A 426 22.18 -4.55 -7.34
N LEU A 427 21.21 -3.68 -7.64
CA LEU A 427 19.84 -4.06 -7.99
C LEU A 427 19.77 -4.59 -9.45
N ASN A 428 20.22 -5.83 -9.70
CA ASN A 428 20.23 -6.46 -11.03
C ASN A 428 19.51 -7.81 -11.06
#